data_AF-F9P8C4-F1
#
_entry.id   AF-F9P8C4-F1
#
_cell.length_a   1.000
_cell.length_b   1.000
_cell.length_c   1.000
_cell.angle_alpha   90.00
_cell.angle_beta   90.00
_cell.angle_gamma   90.00
#
_symmetry.space_group_name_H-M   'P 1'
#
loop_
_entity.id
_entity.type
_entity.pdbx_description
1 polymer ?
#
loop_
_entity_poly.entity_id
_entity_poly.type
_entity_poly.pdbx_seq_one_letter_code
_entity_poly.pdbx_strand_id
1 'polypeptide(L)'
;MSNIYDLANELSRTLRDLPEYKAVVESKKAVDADSEAKALLKDYLAFQQELQAMAQSGQMPTQEVQDKMKSFGEKIQVNPALTEFFNKQQQLSIYLADIERIIFDPVQELLK
;
A
#
# COMPACT_ATOMS: atom_id res chain seq x y z
N MET A 1 0.93 32.45 8.88
CA MET A 1 0.59 31.19 9.57
C MET A 1 -0.06 30.30 8.53
N SER A 2 0.58 29.20 8.17
CA SER A 2 -0.03 28.17 7.31
C SER A 2 -1.19 27.54 8.08
N ASN A 3 -2.36 27.41 7.44
CA ASN A 3 -3.48 26.69 8.04
C ASN A 3 -3.23 25.16 7.98
N ILE A 4 -4.07 24.36 8.65
CA ILE A 4 -3.91 22.90 8.69
C ILE A 4 -3.95 22.24 7.30
N TYR A 5 -4.73 22.80 6.36
CA TYR A 5 -4.79 22.31 4.98
C TYR A 5 -3.54 22.67 4.18
N ASP A 6 -2.93 23.83 4.44
CA ASP A 6 -1.64 24.21 3.83
C ASP A 6 -0.55 23.23 4.27
N LEU A 7 -0.49 22.91 5.56
CA LEU A 7 0.45 21.94 6.12
C LEU A 7 0.20 20.52 5.57
N ALA A 8 -1.06 20.10 5.42
CA ALA A 8 -1.38 18.81 4.81
C ALA A 8 -0.97 18.74 3.33
N ASN A 9 -1.16 19.82 2.58
CA ASN A 9 -0.70 19.91 1.19
C ASN A 9 0.83 19.92 1.09
N GLU A 10 1.52 20.60 2.01
CA GLU A 10 2.97 20.59 2.10
C GLU A 10 3.50 19.19 2.41
N LEU A 11 2.93 18.50 3.41
CA LEU A 11 3.25 17.11 3.72
C LEU A 11 3.07 16.20 2.49
N SER A 12 1.96 16.35 1.75
CA SER A 12 1.72 15.58 0.53
C SER A 12 2.79 15.81 -0.53
N ARG A 13 3.23 17.06 -0.73
CA ARG A 13 4.31 17.40 -1.67
C ARG A 13 5.64 16.80 -1.23
N THR A 14 6.01 17.00 0.04
CA THR A 14 7.25 16.49 0.61
C THR A 14 7.30 14.97 0.57
N LEU A 15 6.18 14.29 0.83
CA LEU A 15 6.08 12.84 0.71
C LEU A 15 6.37 12.37 -0.72
N ARG A 16 5.86 13.07 -1.74
CA ARG A 16 6.14 12.74 -3.15
C ARG A 16 7.60 12.98 -3.52
N ASP A 17 8.29 13.84 -2.78
CA ASP A 17 9.69 14.13 -3.00
C ASP A 17 10.65 13.13 -2.35
N LEU A 18 10.16 12.31 -1.42
CA LEU A 18 10.95 11.27 -0.77
C LEU A 18 11.57 10.30 -1.79
N PRO A 19 12.85 9.93 -1.61
CA PRO A 19 13.49 8.88 -2.40
C PRO A 19 12.68 7.58 -2.43
N GLU A 20 12.04 7.23 -1.32
CA GLU A 20 11.23 6.02 -1.17
C GLU A 20 9.96 6.08 -2.02
N TYR A 21 9.28 7.23 -2.04
CA TYR A 21 8.12 7.41 -2.92
C TYR A 21 8.52 7.33 -4.39
N LYS A 22 9.61 8.00 -4.77
CA LYS A 22 10.14 7.97 -6.13
C LYS A 22 10.56 6.55 -6.54
N ALA A 23 11.13 5.77 -5.61
CA ALA A 23 11.48 4.38 -5.84
C ALA A 23 10.25 3.49 -6.09
N VAL A 24 9.16 3.70 -5.36
CA VAL A 24 7.87 3.01 -5.61
C VAL A 24 7.30 3.39 -6.98
N VAL A 25 7.35 4.66 -7.35
CA VAL A 25 6.89 5.12 -8.66
C VAL A 25 7.69 4.46 -9.78
N GLU A 26 9.01 4.36 -9.63
CA GLU A 26 9.86 3.74 -10.65
C GLU A 26 9.65 2.24 -10.76
N SER A 27 9.58 1.52 -9.63
CA SER A 27 9.29 0.07 -9.64
C SER A 27 7.89 -0.21 -10.19
N LYS A 28 6.91 0.68 -9.98
CA LYS A 28 5.58 0.58 -10.59
C LYS A 28 5.63 0.66 -12.11
N LYS A 29 6.47 1.51 -12.69
CA LYS A 29 6.67 1.58 -14.14
C LYS A 29 7.25 0.27 -14.70
N ALA A 30 8.19 -0.34 -13.98
CA ALA A 30 8.73 -1.64 -14.36
C ALA A 30 7.63 -2.72 -14.37
N VAL A 31 6.74 -2.72 -13.37
CA VAL A 31 5.56 -3.59 -13.36
C VAL A 31 4.62 -3.29 -14.53
N ASP A 32 4.39 -2.02 -14.88
CA ASP A 32 3.48 -1.66 -15.98
C ASP A 32 4.03 -1.99 -17.38
N ALA A 33 5.36 -2.11 -17.51
CA ALA A 33 6.03 -2.52 -18.73
C ALA A 33 6.00 -4.05 -18.94
N ASP A 34 5.81 -4.83 -17.88
CA ASP A 34 5.63 -6.27 -17.93
C ASP A 34 4.13 -6.62 -17.93
N SER A 35 3.65 -7.17 -19.05
CA SER A 35 2.23 -7.51 -19.20
C SER A 35 1.72 -8.55 -18.18
N GLU A 36 2.57 -9.50 -17.79
CA GLU A 36 2.22 -10.53 -16.81
C GLU A 36 2.18 -9.91 -15.40
N ALA A 37 3.23 -9.17 -15.03
CA ALA A 37 3.29 -8.47 -13.75
C ALA A 37 2.11 -7.50 -13.58
N LYS A 38 1.78 -6.74 -14.62
CA LYS A 38 0.67 -5.79 -14.64
C LYS A 38 -0.68 -6.48 -14.44
N ALA A 39 -0.92 -7.59 -15.13
CA ALA A 39 -2.15 -8.37 -14.98
C ALA A 39 -2.28 -8.91 -13.55
N LEU A 40 -1.19 -9.51 -13.04
CA LEU A 40 -1.15 -10.07 -11.69
C LEU A 40 -1.35 -9.01 -10.61
N LEU A 41 -0.74 -7.83 -10.74
CA LEU A 41 -0.96 -6.72 -9.81
C LEU A 41 -2.42 -6.24 -9.83
N LYS A 42 -3.02 -6.13 -11.01
CA LYS A 42 -4.43 -5.74 -11.15
C LYS A 42 -5.36 -6.73 -10.43
N ASP A 43 -5.14 -8.02 -10.64
CA ASP A 43 -5.94 -9.08 -10.02
C ASP A 43 -5.74 -9.09 -8.50
N TYR A 44 -4.51 -8.88 -8.03
CA TYR A 44 -4.21 -8.77 -6.61
C TYR A 44 -4.93 -7.57 -5.95
N LEU A 45 -4.97 -6.41 -6.61
CA LEU A 45 -5.67 -5.22 -6.10
C LEU A 45 -7.19 -5.43 -6.03
N ALA A 46 -7.78 -6.10 -7.03
CA ALA A 46 -9.19 -6.48 -6.99
C ALA A 46 -9.47 -7.43 -5.82
N PHE A 47 -8.63 -8.44 -5.63
CA PHE A 47 -8.73 -9.37 -4.51
C PHE A 47 -8.59 -8.67 -3.15
N GLN A 48 -7.69 -7.68 -3.01
CA GLN A 48 -7.60 -6.87 -1.79
C GLN A 48 -8.89 -6.10 -1.48
N GLN A 49 -9.58 -5.57 -2.49
CA GLN A 49 -10.86 -4.88 -2.30
C GLN A 49 -11.95 -5.84 -1.82
N GLU A 50 -11.99 -7.06 -2.38
CA GLU A 50 -12.89 -8.12 -1.91
C GLU A 50 -12.63 -8.49 -0.44
N LEU A 51 -11.36 -8.61 -0.05
CA LEU A 51 -10.98 -8.86 1.35
C LEU A 51 -11.42 -7.73 2.28
N GLN A 52 -11.27 -6.47 1.87
CA GLN A 52 -11.73 -5.32 2.66
C GLN A 52 -13.25 -5.32 2.83
N ALA A 53 -14.01 -5.61 1.76
CA ALA A 53 -15.46 -5.73 1.84
C ALA A 53 -15.89 -6.89 2.76
N MET A 54 -15.19 -8.01 2.68
CA MET A 54 -15.41 -9.16 3.56
C MET A 54 -15.15 -8.81 5.03
N ALA A 55 -14.04 -8.12 5.33
CA ALA A 55 -13.71 -7.66 6.67
C ALA A 55 -14.75 -6.68 7.23
N GLN A 56 -15.23 -5.74 6.42
CA GLN A 56 -16.27 -4.77 6.81
C GLN A 56 -17.62 -5.44 7.11
N SER A 57 -17.95 -6.50 6.38
CA SER A 57 -19.18 -7.29 6.61
C SER A 57 -19.05 -8.29 7.77
N GLY A 58 -17.88 -8.41 8.39
CA GLY A 58 -17.62 -9.36 9.47
C GLY A 58 -17.58 -10.82 9.01
N GLN A 59 -17.47 -11.07 7.70
CA GLN A 59 -17.36 -12.40 7.13
C GLN A 59 -15.93 -12.95 7.30
N MET A 60 -15.82 -14.23 7.66
CA MET A 60 -14.51 -14.89 7.71
C MET A 60 -14.05 -15.32 6.32
N PRO A 61 -12.74 -15.23 6.00
CA PRO A 61 -12.19 -15.74 4.75
C PRO A 61 -12.48 -17.23 4.57
N THR A 62 -13.16 -17.57 3.48
CA THR A 62 -13.40 -18.97 3.10
C THR A 62 -12.08 -19.66 2.71
N GLN A 63 -12.09 -20.99 2.63
CA GLN A 63 -10.91 -21.74 2.18
C GLN A 63 -10.46 -21.28 0.78
N GLU A 64 -11.40 -21.00 -0.13
CA GLU A 64 -11.10 -20.49 -1.47
C GLU A 64 -10.35 -19.15 -1.43
N VAL A 65 -10.76 -18.25 -0.52
CA VAL A 65 -10.09 -16.96 -0.33
C VAL A 65 -8.68 -17.16 0.22
N GLN A 66 -8.50 -18.09 1.18
CA GLN A 66 -7.17 -18.41 1.72
C GLN A 66 -6.26 -19.01 0.64
N ASP A 67 -6.79 -19.88 -0.22
CA ASP A 67 -6.03 -20.50 -1.31
C ASP A 67 -5.64 -19.46 -2.38
N LYS A 68 -6.56 -18.55 -2.72
CA LYS A 68 -6.25 -17.40 -3.60
C LYS A 68 -5.15 -16.53 -3.00
N MET A 69 -5.21 -16.23 -1.71
CA MET A 69 -4.19 -15.43 -1.02
C MET A 69 -2.81 -16.09 -1.11
N LYS A 70 -2.71 -17.40 -0.86
CA LYS A 70 -1.45 -18.15 -1.03
C LYS A 70 -0.95 -18.11 -2.47
N SER A 71 -1.84 -18.36 -3.44
CA SER A 71 -1.50 -18.36 -4.86
C SER A 71 -0.97 -16.99 -5.32
N PHE A 72 -1.58 -15.89 -4.88
CA PHE A 72 -1.05 -14.55 -5.15
C PHE A 72 0.33 -14.36 -4.54
N GLY A 73 0.54 -14.78 -3.30
CA GLY A 73 1.84 -14.70 -2.64
C GLY A 73 2.94 -15.41 -3.42
N GLU A 74 2.69 -16.64 -3.86
CA GLU A 74 3.63 -17.43 -4.67
C GLU A 74 3.93 -16.75 -6.01
N LYS A 75 2.89 -16.31 -6.73
CA LYS A 75 3.04 -15.66 -8.04
C LYS A 75 3.78 -14.33 -7.95
N ILE A 76 3.55 -13.55 -6.90
CA ILE A 76 4.26 -12.29 -6.64
C ILE A 76 5.73 -12.58 -6.36
N GLN A 77 6.03 -13.59 -5.55
CA GLN A 77 7.40 -13.93 -5.15
C GLN A 77 8.26 -14.40 -6.33
N VAL A 78 7.67 -15.07 -7.32
CA VAL A 78 8.41 -15.52 -8.52
C VAL A 78 8.55 -14.45 -9.60
N ASN A 79 7.80 -13.33 -9.51
CA ASN A 79 7.92 -12.22 -10.45
C ASN A 79 8.84 -11.12 -9.86
N PRO A 80 10.04 -10.88 -10.43
CA PRO A 80 11.00 -9.93 -9.87
C PRO A 80 10.49 -8.49 -9.82
N ALA A 81 9.73 -8.05 -10.85
CA ALA A 81 9.20 -6.69 -10.91
C ALA A 81 8.17 -6.43 -9.80
N LEU A 82 7.30 -7.41 -9.52
CA LEU A 82 6.35 -7.32 -8.42
C LEU A 82 7.03 -7.39 -7.06
N THR A 83 7.97 -8.31 -6.89
CA THR A 83 8.75 -8.42 -5.65
C THR A 83 9.46 -7.11 -5.34
N GLU A 84 10.10 -6.49 -6.33
CA GLU A 84 10.73 -5.17 -6.15
C GLU A 84 9.70 -4.09 -5.81
N PHE A 85 8.57 -4.03 -6.54
CA PHE A 85 7.50 -3.08 -6.26
C PHE A 85 6.98 -3.17 -4.82
N PHE A 86 6.62 -4.37 -4.35
CA PHE A 86 6.11 -4.57 -2.99
C PHE A 86 7.17 -4.29 -1.91
N ASN A 87 8.43 -4.63 -2.16
CA ASN A 87 9.52 -4.29 -1.23
C ASN A 87 9.68 -2.76 -1.06
N LYS A 88 9.67 -2.00 -2.18
CA LYS A 88 9.73 -0.53 -2.11
C LYS A 88 8.47 0.04 -1.44
N GLN A 89 7.30 -0.52 -1.74
CA GLN A 89 6.04 -0.10 -1.12
C GLN A 89 6.07 -0.31 0.39
N GLN A 90 6.59 -1.45 0.86
CA GLN A 90 6.74 -1.73 2.28
C GLN A 90 7.69 -0.74 2.96
N GLN A 91 8.81 -0.40 2.33
CA GLN A 91 9.71 0.64 2.86
C GLN A 91 8.99 1.98 3.04
N LEU A 92 8.23 2.43 2.03
CA LEU A 92 7.43 3.66 2.13
C LEU A 92 6.36 3.56 3.25
N SER A 93 5.76 2.39 3.46
CA SER A 93 4.72 2.20 4.46
C SER A 93 5.20 2.45 5.90
N ILE A 94 6.48 2.23 6.19
CA ILE A 94 7.08 2.50 7.50
C ILE A 94 7.04 4.00 7.80
N TYR A 95 7.49 4.83 6.86
CA TYR A 95 7.44 6.29 7.00
C TYR A 95 6.00 6.79 7.15
N LEU A 96 5.08 6.22 6.38
CA LEU A 96 3.66 6.58 6.45
C LEU A 96 3.05 6.25 7.82
N ALA A 97 3.39 5.09 8.39
CA ALA A 97 2.90 4.70 9.71
C ALA A 97 3.40 5.65 10.81
N ASP A 98 4.66 6.07 10.74
CA ASP A 98 5.22 7.05 11.70
C ASP A 98 4.55 8.42 11.56
N ILE A 99 4.34 8.88 10.31
CA ILE A 99 3.63 10.13 10.02
C ILE A 99 2.18 10.07 10.53
N GLU A 100 1.48 8.97 10.26
CA GLU A 100 0.12 8.74 10.73
C GLU A 100 0.05 8.81 12.25
N ARG A 101 0.96 8.13 12.94
CA ARG A 101 1.06 8.20 14.40
C ARG A 101 1.21 9.64 14.89
N ILE A 102 2.17 10.40 14.34
CA ILE A 102 2.40 11.80 14.71
C ILE A 102 1.17 12.68 14.48
N ILE A 103 0.46 12.49 13.35
CA ILE A 103 -0.74 13.27 13.02
C ILE A 103 -1.89 12.96 13.98
N PHE A 104 -2.04 11.71 14.40
CA PHE A 104 -3.12 11.28 15.28
C PHE A 104 -2.78 11.33 16.77
N ASP A 105 -1.52 11.53 17.16
CA ASP A 105 -1.08 11.67 18.55
C ASP A 105 -2.00 12.63 19.36
N PRO A 106 -2.34 13.86 18.88
CA PRO A 106 -3.24 14.76 19.61
C PRO A 106 -4.67 14.23 19.80
N VAL A 107 -5.17 13.42 18.85
CA VAL A 107 -6.49 12.79 18.97
C VAL A 107 -6.45 11.67 20.00
N GLN A 108 -5.36 10.90 20.03
CA GLN A 108 -5.16 9.85 21.03
C GLN A 108 -5.05 10.41 22.45
N GLU A 109 -4.45 11.60 22.62
CA GLU A 109 -4.39 12.30 23.90
C GLU A 109 -5.79 12.64 24.46
N LEU A 110 -6.78 12.91 23.61
CA LEU A 110 -8.16 13.19 24.04
C LEU A 110 -8.90 11.95 24.55
N LEU A 111 -8.40 10.76 24.24
CA LEU A 111 -9.00 9.48 24.63
C LEU A 111 -8.36 8.90 25.91
N LYS A 112 -7.38 9.59 26.48
CA LYS A 112 -6.74 9.26 27.76
C LYS A 112 -7.44 9.99 28.90
#